data_AF-A0A2M7GSH8-F1
#
_entry.id   AF-A0A2M7GSH8-F1
#
_cell.length_a   1.000
_cell.length_b   1.000
_cell.length_c   1.000
_cell.angle_alpha   90.00
_cell.angle_beta   90.00
_cell.angle_gamma   90.00
#
_symmetry.space_group_name_H-M   'P 1'
#
loop_
_entity.id
_entity.type
_entity.pdbx_description
1 polymer ?
#
loop_
_entity_poly.entity_id
_entity_poly.type
_entity_poly.pdbx_seq_one_letter_code
_entity_poly.pdbx_strand_id
1 'polypeptide(L)'
;MNKLTPLAILAALALAACNNDSPDTNDSPDESAIESNGGSATDSNAGGTDDRTTETGTPSGNTDDEFVAACLSASNLSRSMCDCLAEKADEGLSANSRDFLIATLNEETQAAMELRVRMNMEETAAAAMFMANASTQCAREGRQ
;
A
#
# COMPACT_ATOMS: atom_id res chain seq x y z
N MET A 1 -25.60 -33.72 -22.69
CA MET A 1 -26.97 -33.18 -22.72
C MET A 1 -26.97 -31.87 -21.94
N ASN A 2 -27.32 -30.79 -22.64
CA ASN A 2 -27.37 -29.40 -22.19
C ASN A 2 -28.25 -29.16 -20.96
N LYS A 3 -27.93 -28.09 -20.20
CA LYS A 3 -28.82 -26.94 -19.88
C LYS A 3 -28.04 -25.95 -19.01
N LEU A 4 -27.50 -24.88 -19.62
CA LEU A 4 -28.09 -23.53 -19.68
C LEU A 4 -27.87 -22.71 -18.38
N THR A 5 -26.90 -21.81 -18.49
CA THR A 5 -26.64 -20.59 -17.72
C THR A 5 -27.91 -19.75 -17.52
N PRO A 6 -27.98 -18.98 -16.42
CA PRO A 6 -28.62 -17.66 -16.46
C PRO A 6 -27.60 -16.57 -16.11
N LEU A 7 -27.07 -15.95 -17.18
CA LEU A 7 -26.73 -14.53 -17.20
C LEU A 7 -28.04 -13.76 -17.08
N ALA A 8 -28.26 -13.02 -15.99
CA ALA A 8 -29.03 -11.78 -15.93
C ALA A 8 -29.31 -11.40 -14.47
N ILE A 9 -28.44 -10.58 -13.87
CA ILE A 9 -28.93 -9.53 -12.97
C ILE A 9 -28.34 -8.23 -13.50
N LEU A 10 -29.17 -7.58 -14.30
CA LEU A 10 -28.96 -6.22 -14.79
C LEU A 10 -28.84 -5.26 -13.60
N ALA A 11 -27.88 -4.36 -13.77
CA ALA A 11 -27.76 -3.04 -13.18
C ALA A 11 -29.03 -2.45 -12.55
N ALA A 12 -28.94 -2.15 -11.26
CA ALA A 12 -29.75 -1.14 -10.59
C ALA A 12 -28.94 -0.54 -9.43
N LEU A 13 -27.91 0.26 -9.74
CA LEU A 13 -27.42 1.27 -8.80
C LEU A 13 -27.94 2.62 -9.27
N ALA A 14 -29.04 3.04 -8.64
CA ALA A 14 -29.54 4.39 -8.70
C ALA A 14 -28.52 5.33 -8.04
N LEU A 15 -27.98 6.27 -8.81
CA LEU A 15 -27.35 7.48 -8.26
C LEU A 15 -28.46 8.32 -7.63
N ALA A 16 -28.57 8.27 -6.31
CA ALA A 16 -29.36 9.20 -5.53
C ALA A 16 -28.45 9.95 -4.55
N ALA A 17 -28.43 11.27 -4.71
CA ALA A 17 -28.08 12.29 -3.72
C ALA A 17 -26.61 12.39 -3.24
N CYS A 18 -25.79 13.17 -3.96
CA CYS A 18 -24.86 14.08 -3.30
C CYS A 18 -25.62 15.34 -2.89
N ASN A 19 -26.34 15.29 -1.78
CA ASN A 19 -26.88 16.49 -1.13
C ASN A 19 -25.76 17.10 -0.28
N ASN A 20 -25.33 18.30 -0.66
CA ASN A 20 -24.59 19.21 0.22
C ASN A 20 -25.58 19.69 1.29
N ASP A 21 -25.34 19.37 2.56
CA ASP A 21 -25.76 20.19 3.69
C ASP A 21 -24.68 20.10 4.78
N SER A 22 -24.30 21.27 5.29
CA SER A 22 -23.17 21.52 6.18
C SER A 22 -23.57 21.32 7.67
N PRO A 23 -22.96 22.00 8.66
CA PRO A 23 -22.21 21.36 9.73
C PRO A 23 -22.89 21.42 11.12
N ASP A 24 -22.67 20.42 11.97
CA ASP A 24 -22.91 20.52 13.42
C ASP A 24 -21.77 19.78 14.15
N THR A 25 -20.81 20.52 14.72
CA THR A 25 -20.77 21.03 16.11
C THR A 25 -20.51 19.94 17.17
N ASN A 26 -19.33 20.08 17.79
CA ASN A 26 -18.97 19.74 19.18
C ASN A 26 -19.55 18.44 19.80
N ASP A 27 -18.71 17.42 19.96
CA ASP A 27 -18.56 16.77 21.28
C ASP A 27 -17.20 16.05 21.40
N SER A 28 -16.39 16.53 22.34
CA SER A 28 -15.31 15.83 23.03
C SER A 28 -15.37 16.37 24.47
N PRO A 29 -15.06 15.62 25.54
CA PRO A 29 -14.23 14.41 25.58
C PRO A 29 -14.85 13.25 26.40
N ASP A 30 -14.32 12.03 26.25
CA ASP A 30 -14.34 11.07 27.37
C ASP A 30 -12.98 10.39 27.50
N GLU A 31 -12.29 10.77 28.57
CA GLU A 31 -11.20 10.03 29.17
C GLU A 31 -11.74 8.72 29.74
N SER A 32 -11.21 7.59 29.27
CA SER A 32 -11.28 6.35 30.03
C SER A 32 -9.90 5.73 30.08
N ALA A 33 -9.24 5.99 31.20
CA ALA A 33 -8.00 5.38 31.64
C ALA A 33 -8.10 3.84 31.69
N ILE A 34 -7.06 3.16 31.24
CA ILE A 34 -6.73 1.81 31.73
C ILE A 34 -5.24 1.79 32.04
N GLU A 35 -4.89 1.82 33.33
CA GLU A 35 -3.55 1.62 33.84
C GLU A 35 -3.17 0.12 33.89
N SER A 36 -1.98 -0.16 33.36
CA SER A 36 -0.90 -1.05 33.82
C SER A 36 -1.17 -2.34 34.62
N ASN A 37 -0.67 -3.45 34.06
CA ASN A 37 0.17 -4.49 34.70
C ASN A 37 1.06 -5.06 33.56
N GLY A 38 2.38 -5.29 33.61
CA GLY A 38 3.30 -5.52 34.72
C GLY A 38 3.90 -6.94 34.66
N GLY A 39 5.07 -7.11 34.01
CA GLY A 39 5.99 -8.28 34.13
C GLY A 39 5.74 -9.46 33.17
N SER A 40 6.72 -10.25 32.71
CA SER A 40 8.14 -10.37 33.04
C SER A 40 8.86 -11.23 31.97
N ALA A 41 10.19 -11.08 31.90
CA ALA A 41 11.21 -12.01 31.37
C ALA A 41 10.89 -13.51 31.56
N THR A 42 11.41 -14.51 30.83
CA THR A 42 12.51 -14.74 29.86
C THR A 42 12.30 -16.20 29.42
N ASP A 43 12.68 -16.60 28.21
CA ASP A 43 13.33 -17.92 28.07
C ASP A 43 14.34 -17.91 26.95
N SER A 44 15.58 -18.17 27.36
CA SER A 44 16.72 -18.39 26.50
C SER A 44 16.58 -19.76 25.84
N ASN A 45 16.81 -19.85 24.54
CA ASN A 45 17.33 -21.09 23.98
C ASN A 45 18.56 -20.80 23.13
N ALA A 46 19.69 -21.20 23.69
CA ALA A 46 20.99 -21.22 23.06
C ALA A 46 21.14 -22.52 22.25
N GLY A 47 21.74 -22.44 21.07
CA GLY A 47 22.35 -23.59 20.42
C GLY A 47 22.15 -23.63 18.91
N GLY A 48 23.17 -23.24 18.16
CA GLY A 48 23.23 -23.44 16.71
C GLY A 48 24.22 -22.50 16.03
N THR A 49 25.51 -22.67 16.30
CA THR A 49 26.58 -22.04 15.51
C THR A 49 26.67 -22.74 14.16
N ASP A 50 26.20 -22.10 13.10
CA ASP A 50 26.69 -22.35 11.75
C ASP A 50 27.21 -21.04 11.17
N ASP A 51 28.52 -21.04 10.99
CA ASP A 51 29.35 -20.11 10.27
C ASP A 51 28.71 -19.70 8.92
N ARG A 52 28.10 -18.52 8.90
CA ARG A 52 27.89 -17.77 7.67
C ARG A 52 28.11 -16.31 8.02
N THR A 53 29.17 -15.74 7.46
CA THR A 53 29.34 -14.30 7.34
C THR A 53 28.14 -13.75 6.57
N THR A 54 27.05 -13.48 7.27
CA THR A 54 25.95 -12.68 6.74
C THR A 54 26.45 -11.25 6.84
N GLU A 55 27.04 -10.78 5.74
CA GLU A 55 27.11 -9.36 5.47
C GLU A 55 25.70 -8.80 5.73
N THR A 56 25.56 -8.00 6.78
CA THR A 56 24.41 -7.12 6.98
C THR A 56 24.46 -6.03 5.90
N GLY A 57 24.32 -6.44 4.65
CA GLY A 57 23.84 -5.60 3.58
C GLY A 57 22.34 -5.47 3.77
N THR A 58 21.89 -4.26 4.03
CA THR A 58 20.49 -3.86 3.85
C THR A 58 19.99 -4.49 2.55
N PRO A 59 18.89 -5.26 2.54
CA PRO A 59 18.37 -5.86 1.31
C PRO A 59 17.72 -4.78 0.45
N SER A 60 18.54 -3.92 -0.16
CA SER A 60 18.13 -2.98 -1.21
C SER A 60 17.72 -3.68 -2.50
N GLY A 61 17.80 -5.01 -2.56
CA GLY A 61 17.44 -5.80 -3.74
C GLY A 61 16.01 -6.33 -3.78
N ASN A 62 15.15 -6.08 -2.78
CA ASN A 62 13.80 -6.68 -2.71
C ASN A 62 12.65 -5.66 -2.80
N THR A 63 12.90 -4.36 -2.68
CA THR A 63 11.81 -3.37 -2.66
C THR A 63 11.11 -3.21 -4.01
N ASP A 64 11.84 -3.37 -5.12
CA ASP A 64 11.24 -3.34 -6.45
C ASP A 64 10.37 -4.58 -6.67
N ASP A 65 10.86 -5.75 -6.25
CA ASP A 65 10.09 -7.00 -6.30
C ASP A 65 8.82 -6.93 -5.44
N GLU A 66 8.88 -6.29 -4.27
CA GLU A 66 7.73 -6.07 -3.39
C GLU A 66 6.71 -5.14 -4.04
N PHE A 67 7.17 -4.04 -4.68
CA PHE A 67 6.30 -3.15 -5.43
C PHE A 67 5.64 -3.85 -6.61
N VAL A 68 6.40 -4.62 -7.40
CA VAL A 68 5.88 -5.38 -8.53
C VAL A 68 4.85 -6.41 -8.07
N ALA A 69 5.12 -7.11 -6.97
CA ALA A 69 4.17 -8.05 -6.37
C ALA A 69 2.88 -7.36 -5.93
N ALA A 70 2.97 -6.24 -5.22
CA ALA A 70 1.82 -5.45 -4.78
C ALA A 70 1.01 -4.92 -5.98
N CYS A 71 1.69 -4.40 -7.00
CA CYS A 71 1.08 -3.91 -8.24
C CYS A 71 0.30 -5.00 -8.97
N LEU A 72 0.88 -6.20 -9.10
CA LEU A 72 0.23 -7.36 -9.72
C LEU A 72 -0.94 -7.90 -8.90
N SER A 73 -0.89 -7.77 -7.57
CA SER A 73 -1.98 -8.16 -6.68
C SER A 73 -3.15 -7.19 -6.75
N ALA A 74 -2.86 -5.89 -6.78
CA ALA A 74 -3.86 -4.82 -6.74
C ALA A 74 -4.52 -4.53 -8.10
N SER A 75 -3.94 -5.00 -9.21
CA SER A 75 -4.34 -4.61 -10.56
C SER A 75 -4.32 -5.77 -11.55
N ASN A 76 -4.89 -5.55 -12.75
CA ASN A 76 -4.81 -6.50 -13.86
C ASN A 76 -3.73 -6.09 -14.88
N LEU A 77 -2.70 -5.34 -14.44
CA LEU A 77 -1.60 -4.94 -15.31
C LEU A 77 -0.66 -6.11 -15.60
N SER A 78 0.06 -6.04 -16.72
CA SER A 78 1.12 -7.00 -17.03
C SER A 78 2.33 -6.78 -16.13
N ARG A 79 3.15 -7.84 -15.94
CA ARG A 79 4.40 -7.73 -15.17
C ARG A 79 5.33 -6.65 -15.74
N SER A 80 5.47 -6.58 -17.06
CA SER A 80 6.29 -5.54 -17.72
C SER A 80 5.85 -4.11 -17.37
N MET A 81 4.54 -3.89 -17.21
CA MET A 81 3.98 -2.61 -16.79
C MET A 81 4.27 -2.34 -15.31
N CYS A 82 4.08 -3.31 -14.43
CA CYS A 82 4.41 -3.18 -13.00
C CYS A 82 5.91 -2.98 -12.76
N ASP A 83 6.77 -3.64 -13.53
CA ASP A 83 8.23 -3.42 -13.49
C ASP A 83 8.57 -1.97 -13.86
N CYS A 84 7.92 -1.40 -14.89
CA CYS A 84 8.12 0.01 -15.22
C CYS A 84 7.61 0.94 -14.11
N LEU A 85 6.47 0.63 -13.49
CA LEU A 85 5.96 1.44 -12.38
C LEU A 85 6.93 1.39 -11.19
N ALA A 86 7.50 0.22 -10.87
CA ALA A 86 8.51 0.10 -9.82
C ALA A 86 9.77 0.93 -10.14
N GLU A 87 10.29 0.84 -11.38
CA GLU A 87 11.42 1.63 -11.87
C GLU A 87 11.16 3.14 -11.73
N LYS A 88 9.99 3.62 -12.17
CA LYS A 88 9.60 5.03 -12.02
C LYS A 88 9.39 5.45 -10.57
N ALA A 89 8.94 4.54 -9.71
CA ALA A 89 8.78 4.82 -8.29
C ALA A 89 10.15 5.00 -7.63
N ASP A 90 11.14 4.17 -7.97
CA ASP A 90 12.51 4.31 -7.45
C ASP A 90 13.19 5.60 -7.95
N GLU A 91 12.97 5.99 -9.20
CA GLU A 91 13.49 7.24 -9.75
C GLU A 91 12.83 8.51 -9.18
N GLY A 92 11.52 8.45 -8.93
CA GLY A 92 10.69 9.62 -8.72
C GLY A 92 10.19 9.84 -7.29
N LEU A 93 10.32 8.85 -6.40
CA LEU A 93 9.76 8.89 -5.05
C LEU A 93 10.83 8.67 -3.98
N SER A 94 10.57 9.21 -2.79
CA SER A 94 11.34 8.84 -1.61
C SER A 94 10.99 7.42 -1.15
N ALA A 95 11.83 6.82 -0.29
CA ALA A 95 11.55 5.53 0.30
C ALA A 95 10.19 5.51 1.03
N ASN A 96 9.88 6.54 1.82
CA ASN A 96 8.59 6.65 2.52
C ASN A 96 7.39 6.69 1.56
N SER A 97 7.52 7.43 0.44
CA SER A 97 6.48 7.51 -0.58
C SER A 97 6.30 6.18 -1.30
N ARG A 98 7.37 5.44 -1.57
CA ARG A 98 7.29 4.11 -2.19
C ARG A 98 6.65 3.11 -1.24
N ASP A 99 7.09 3.06 0.02
CA ASP A 99 6.50 2.20 1.05
C ASP A 99 5.01 2.51 1.22
N PHE A 100 4.63 3.80 1.17
CA PHE A 100 3.23 4.21 1.22
C PHE A 100 2.42 3.64 0.05
N LEU A 101 2.97 3.65 -1.17
CA LEU A 101 2.30 3.08 -2.33
C LEU A 101 2.20 1.56 -2.22
N ILE A 102 3.24 0.88 -1.75
CA ILE A 102 3.21 -0.58 -1.53
C ILE A 102 2.13 -0.94 -0.52
N ALA A 103 2.11 -0.27 0.63
CA ALA A 103 1.08 -0.47 1.66
C ALA A 103 -0.33 -0.18 1.10
N THR A 104 -0.48 0.85 0.27
CA THR A 104 -1.77 1.18 -0.38
C THR A 104 -2.20 0.09 -1.36
N LEU A 105 -1.29 -0.43 -2.18
CA LEU A 105 -1.56 -1.50 -3.15
C LEU A 105 -1.89 -2.83 -2.45
N ASN A 106 -1.26 -3.12 -1.31
CA ASN A 106 -1.56 -4.30 -0.49
C ASN A 106 -2.78 -4.12 0.43
N GLU A 107 -3.51 -3.01 0.32
CA GLU A 107 -4.65 -2.66 1.17
C GLU A 107 -4.33 -2.59 2.67
N GLU A 108 -3.06 -2.38 3.02
CA GLU A 108 -2.53 -2.27 4.39
C GLU A 108 -2.85 -0.88 4.98
N THR A 109 -4.15 -0.62 5.17
CA THR A 109 -4.69 0.69 5.52
C THR A 109 -4.01 1.31 6.75
N GLN A 110 -3.67 0.51 7.77
CA GLN A 110 -2.99 0.99 8.97
C GLN A 110 -1.54 1.43 8.67
N ALA A 111 -0.78 0.62 7.92
CA ALA A 111 0.58 0.95 7.52
C ALA A 111 0.61 2.19 6.61
N ALA A 112 -0.32 2.27 5.64
CA ALA A 112 -0.47 3.42 4.77
C ALA A 112 -0.79 4.72 5.54
N MET A 113 -1.63 4.65 6.58
CA MET A 113 -1.90 5.80 7.46
C MET A 113 -0.67 6.23 8.25
N GLU A 114 0.08 5.29 8.82
CA GLU A 114 1.32 5.63 9.52
C GLU A 114 2.35 6.28 8.61
N LEU A 115 2.54 5.72 7.41
CA LEU A 115 3.46 6.26 6.41
C LEU A 115 3.02 7.65 5.94
N ARG A 116 1.71 7.87 5.80
CA ARG A 116 1.16 9.19 5.46
C ARG A 116 1.46 10.27 6.52
N VAL A 117 1.52 9.91 7.80
CA VAL A 117 1.90 10.86 8.87
C VAL A 117 3.39 11.17 8.84
N ARG A 118 4.23 10.23 8.38
CA ARG A 118 5.69 10.40 8.28
C ARG A 118 6.11 11.16 7.03
N MET A 119 5.35 11.05 5.95
CA MET A 119 5.58 11.82 4.72
C MET A 119 5.34 13.31 4.97
N ASN A 120 6.25 14.14 4.50
CA ASN A 120 5.99 15.58 4.42
C ASN A 120 5.00 15.90 3.27
N MET A 121 4.57 17.17 3.17
CA MET A 121 3.62 17.58 2.12
C MET A 121 4.17 17.40 0.71
N GLU A 122 5.47 17.59 0.50
CA GLU A 122 6.11 17.44 -0.81
C GLU A 122 6.13 15.96 -1.23
N GLU A 123 6.52 15.05 -0.34
CA GLU A 123 6.48 13.61 -0.55
C GLU A 123 5.05 13.11 -0.84
N THR A 124 4.06 13.61 -0.10
CA THR A 124 2.65 13.27 -0.33
C THR A 124 2.18 13.75 -1.71
N ALA A 125 2.56 14.96 -2.11
CA ALA A 125 2.23 15.51 -3.43
C ALA A 125 2.93 14.72 -4.55
N ALA A 126 4.18 14.33 -4.36
CA ALA A 126 4.94 13.49 -5.29
C ALA A 126 4.28 12.12 -5.48
N ALA A 127 3.92 11.43 -4.39
CA ALA A 127 3.21 10.15 -4.44
C ALA A 127 1.85 10.27 -5.16
N ALA A 128 1.10 11.35 -4.90
CA ALA A 128 -0.17 11.61 -5.58
C ALA A 128 0.01 11.87 -7.09
N MET A 129 0.99 12.69 -7.47
CA MET A 129 1.32 12.93 -8.87
C MET A 129 1.82 11.67 -9.57
N PHE A 130 2.57 10.83 -8.87
CA PHE A 130 3.02 9.55 -9.38
C PHE A 130 1.85 8.65 -9.71
N MET A 131 0.91 8.43 -8.77
CA MET A 131 -0.29 7.63 -9.04
C MET A 131 -1.12 8.15 -10.22
N ALA A 132 -1.17 9.48 -10.39
CA ALA A 132 -1.90 10.09 -11.50
C ALA A 132 -1.21 9.89 -12.87
N ASN A 133 0.12 9.87 -12.93
CA ASN A 133 0.86 9.98 -14.19
C ASN A 133 1.66 8.73 -14.57
N ALA A 134 2.09 7.90 -13.61
CA ALA A 134 3.05 6.83 -13.83
C ALA A 134 2.58 5.80 -14.87
N SER A 135 1.29 5.43 -14.83
CA SER A 135 0.69 4.53 -15.80
C SER A 135 0.77 5.07 -17.22
N THR A 136 0.51 6.37 -17.43
CA THR A 136 0.61 6.97 -18.78
C THR A 136 2.05 7.09 -19.26
N GLN A 137 3.02 7.28 -18.36
CA GLN A 137 4.43 7.32 -18.69
C GLN A 137 4.91 5.93 -19.16
N CYS A 138 4.60 4.88 -18.40
CA CYS A 138 4.95 3.51 -18.76
C CYS A 138 4.27 3.03 -20.06
N ALA A 139 3.00 3.40 -20.28
CA ALA A 139 2.31 3.06 -21.52
C ALA A 139 2.96 3.68 -22.77
N ARG A 140 3.51 4.91 -22.65
CA ARG A 140 4.21 5.59 -23.76
C ARG A 140 5.55 4.94 -24.11
N GLU A 141 6.19 4.29 -23.15
CA GLU A 141 7.43 3.52 -23.36
C GLU A 141 7.19 2.18 -24.09
N GLY A 142 5.94 1.82 -24.37
CA GLY A 142 5.59 0.64 -25.15
C GLY A 142 5.59 -0.66 -24.34
N ARG A 143 5.61 -0.59 -23.01
CA ARG A 143 5.40 -1.76 -22.14
C ARG A 143 3.89 -2.00 -22.04
N GLN A 144 3.39 -3.03 -22.74
CA GLN A 144 2.01 -3.53 -22.69
C GLN A 144 2.02 -4.99 -22.28
#